data_AF-A0A924JDX1-F1
#
_entry.id   AF-A0A924JDX1-F1
#
_cell.length_a   1.000
_cell.length_b   1.000
_cell.length_c   1.000
_cell.angle_alpha   90.00
_cell.angle_beta   90.00
_cell.angle_gamma   90.00
#
_symmetry.space_group_name_H-M   'P 1'
#
loop_
_entity.id
_entity.type
_entity.pdbx_description
1 polymer ?
#
loop_
_entity_poly.entity_id
_entity_poly.type
_entity_poly.pdbx_seq_one_letter_code
_entity_poly.pdbx_strand_id
1 'polypeptide(L)'
;MPSRSNQQLATCLLWLAASAAYCQAPVAAIDDKPGAAKTAGADRITDTAADLVRRHPPGAIDSVGTADAALADVSRERALVEAEHARDEQACAPAFFMTRCVDSAKERRRAALARLRPIEIEANAFKRRDRVVERDRLLDEKRLKAEEEATPEQRALKVRKPERPDADRTVVEGAGPDATALKAAKPAPSNVRKPHVAKPSTPSIDAATQARNMASFDRKAAESLQRQKEVAAKKAENERSHAKKQAEHNAKQQAEAEAARAPR
;
A
#
# COMPACT_ATOMS: atom_id res chain seq x y z
N MET A 1 23.63 -39.09 54.07
CA MET A 1 23.63 -37.85 53.28
C MET A 1 24.94 -37.11 53.48
N PRO A 2 25.78 -36.98 52.45
CA PRO A 2 26.76 -35.91 52.36
C PRO A 2 26.58 -35.04 51.10
N SER A 3 26.87 -33.75 51.33
CA SER A 3 26.72 -32.54 50.51
C SER A 3 27.21 -32.61 49.05
N ARG A 4 26.39 -32.07 48.13
CA ARG A 4 26.64 -31.86 46.70
C ARG A 4 27.50 -30.61 46.37
N SER A 5 28.06 -29.91 47.36
CA SER A 5 28.70 -28.60 47.09
C SER A 5 30.18 -28.64 46.68
N ASN A 6 30.81 -29.82 46.56
CA ASN A 6 32.26 -29.94 46.28
C ASN A 6 32.62 -30.44 44.87
N GLN A 7 31.67 -30.60 43.95
CA GLN A 7 31.97 -30.98 42.56
C GLN A 7 32.02 -29.81 41.56
N GLN A 8 31.72 -28.58 41.96
CA GLN A 8 31.67 -27.44 41.03
C GLN A 8 32.95 -26.58 40.97
N LEU A 9 33.96 -26.84 41.80
CA LEU A 9 35.20 -26.03 41.81
C LEU A 9 36.39 -26.68 41.11
N ALA A 10 36.29 -27.96 40.70
CA ALA A 10 37.40 -28.68 40.07
C ALA A 10 37.44 -28.58 38.54
N THR A 11 36.40 -28.07 37.88
CA THR A 11 36.34 -27.97 36.40
C THR A 11 36.66 -26.58 35.85
N CYS A 12 36.87 -25.56 36.70
CA CYS A 12 37.22 -24.20 36.24
C CYS A 12 38.72 -23.91 36.13
N LEU A 13 39.61 -24.81 36.59
CA LEU A 13 41.07 -24.56 36.63
C LEU A 13 41.88 -25.39 35.61
N LEU A 14 41.23 -26.04 34.65
CA LEU A 14 41.89 -26.87 33.62
C LEU A 14 41.70 -26.37 32.18
N TRP A 15 41.27 -25.11 32.00
CA TRP A 15 41.14 -24.48 30.67
C TRP A 15 41.91 -23.16 30.53
N LEU A 16 42.93 -22.95 31.38
CA LEU A 16 43.73 -21.71 31.38
C LEU A 16 45.24 -21.92 31.16
N ALA A 17 45.66 -23.11 30.72
CA ALA A 17 47.06 -23.39 30.42
C ALA A 17 47.20 -24.34 29.24
N ALA A 18 46.80 -23.88 28.05
CA ALA A 18 47.21 -24.51 26.80
C ALA A 18 47.44 -23.44 25.74
N SER A 19 48.70 -23.34 25.30
CA SER A 19 49.11 -22.84 24.00
C SER A 19 49.28 -21.32 23.84
N ALA A 20 50.07 -20.72 24.75
CA ALA A 20 50.98 -19.66 24.36
C ALA A 20 52.22 -20.29 23.71
N ALA A 21 52.20 -20.49 22.39
CA ALA A 21 53.37 -20.55 21.50
C ALA A 21 52.93 -20.95 20.08
N TYR A 22 53.58 -20.31 19.10
CA TYR A 22 53.67 -20.72 17.68
C TYR A 22 52.48 -20.38 16.76
N CYS A 23 52.56 -19.21 16.11
CA CYS A 23 53.03 -19.14 14.72
C CYS A 23 53.16 -17.68 14.28
N GLN A 24 54.39 -17.17 14.25
CA GLN A 24 54.76 -16.07 13.37
C GLN A 24 54.56 -16.54 11.93
N ALA A 25 53.46 -16.12 11.32
CA ALA A 25 53.31 -16.18 9.88
C ALA A 25 54.18 -15.07 9.26
N PRO A 26 54.89 -15.34 8.16
CA PRO A 26 55.55 -14.29 7.41
C PRO A 26 54.47 -13.35 6.86
N VAL A 27 54.59 -12.06 7.20
CA VAL A 27 53.88 -10.99 6.49
C VAL A 27 54.45 -11.00 5.07
N ALA A 28 53.81 -11.76 4.19
CA ALA A 28 53.99 -11.60 2.76
C ALA A 28 53.66 -10.13 2.47
N ALA A 29 54.66 -9.39 1.98
CA ALA A 29 54.49 -8.06 1.47
C ALA A 29 53.38 -8.12 0.41
N ILE A 30 52.20 -7.61 0.78
CA ILE A 30 51.16 -7.31 -0.18
C ILE A 30 51.68 -6.06 -0.89
N ASP A 31 52.27 -6.24 -2.06
CA ASP A 31 52.42 -5.18 -3.05
C ASP A 31 51.00 -4.76 -3.46
N ASP A 32 50.34 -3.99 -2.59
CA ASP A 32 49.05 -3.38 -2.82
C ASP A 32 49.23 -2.31 -3.88
N LYS A 33 49.16 -2.72 -5.14
CA LYS A 33 48.86 -1.85 -6.26
C LYS A 33 47.44 -1.31 -5.98
N PRO A 34 47.26 -0.03 -5.61
CA PRO A 34 46.00 0.48 -5.02
C PRO A 34 44.82 0.55 -6.01
N GLY A 35 44.95 -0.04 -7.20
CA GLY A 35 43.92 -0.09 -8.23
C GLY A 35 43.32 -1.48 -8.48
N ALA A 36 43.99 -2.58 -8.14
CA ALA A 36 43.56 -3.93 -8.57
C ALA A 36 42.49 -4.55 -7.66
N ALA A 37 42.54 -4.30 -6.34
CA ALA A 37 41.53 -4.81 -5.41
C ALA A 37 40.18 -4.06 -5.53
N LYS A 38 40.19 -2.82 -6.03
CA LYS A 38 39.01 -1.93 -6.09
C LYS A 38 38.03 -2.29 -7.21
N THR A 39 38.49 -2.91 -8.28
CA THR A 39 37.64 -3.41 -9.37
C THR A 39 37.07 -4.80 -9.08
N ALA A 40 37.77 -5.62 -8.29
CA ALA A 40 37.38 -6.99 -8.00
C ALA A 40 36.05 -7.12 -7.21
N GLY A 41 35.75 -6.18 -6.31
CA GLY A 41 34.45 -6.14 -5.61
C GLY A 41 33.32 -5.71 -6.55
N ALA A 42 33.53 -4.61 -7.27
CA ALA A 42 32.58 -4.07 -8.24
C ALA A 42 32.14 -5.09 -9.30
N ASP A 43 33.10 -5.80 -9.90
CA ASP A 43 32.82 -6.84 -10.90
C ASP A 43 32.01 -7.98 -10.29
N ARG A 44 32.35 -8.37 -9.04
CA ARG A 44 31.64 -9.42 -8.29
C ARG A 44 30.17 -9.11 -8.06
N ILE A 45 29.79 -7.87 -7.68
CA ILE A 45 28.37 -7.50 -7.53
C ILE A 45 27.63 -7.61 -8.87
N THR A 46 28.27 -7.15 -9.95
CA THR A 46 27.62 -7.17 -11.25
C THR A 46 27.42 -8.59 -11.76
N ASP A 47 28.35 -9.49 -11.44
CA ASP A 47 28.27 -10.91 -11.74
C ASP A 47 27.21 -11.61 -10.87
N THR A 48 27.17 -11.38 -9.57
CA THR A 48 26.14 -11.97 -8.68
C THR A 48 24.72 -11.51 -9.05
N ALA A 49 24.56 -10.24 -9.41
CA ALA A 49 23.29 -9.73 -9.94
C ALA A 49 22.92 -10.39 -11.27
N ALA A 50 23.89 -10.61 -12.18
CA ALA A 50 23.64 -11.33 -13.43
C ALA A 50 23.29 -12.80 -13.19
N ASP A 51 23.94 -13.45 -12.23
CA ASP A 51 23.65 -14.82 -11.79
C ASP A 51 22.23 -14.95 -11.24
N LEU A 52 21.75 -13.96 -10.49
CA LEU A 52 20.36 -13.90 -10.04
C LEU A 52 19.38 -13.85 -11.20
N VAL A 53 19.66 -13.05 -12.23
CA VAL A 53 18.83 -12.97 -13.45
C VAL A 53 18.82 -14.31 -14.20
N ARG A 54 19.93 -15.05 -14.20
CA ARG A 54 19.97 -16.41 -14.78
C ARG A 54 19.16 -17.42 -13.96
N ARG A 55 19.17 -17.31 -12.63
CA ARG A 55 18.39 -18.19 -11.73
C ARG A 55 16.89 -17.89 -11.76
N HIS A 56 16.52 -16.62 -11.92
CA HIS A 56 15.15 -16.15 -11.98
C HIS A 56 14.92 -15.43 -13.32
N PRO A 57 14.82 -16.17 -14.44
CA PRO A 57 14.57 -15.55 -15.73
C PRO A 57 13.17 -14.89 -15.75
N PRO A 58 12.99 -13.84 -16.55
CA PRO A 58 11.72 -13.13 -16.61
C PRO A 58 10.59 -14.07 -17.04
N GLY A 59 9.50 -14.07 -16.28
CA GLY A 59 8.34 -14.93 -16.52
C GLY A 59 8.43 -16.33 -15.88
N ALA A 60 9.52 -16.66 -15.18
CA ALA A 60 9.67 -17.96 -14.52
C ALA A 60 8.97 -18.06 -13.15
N ILE A 61 8.40 -16.96 -12.64
CA ILE A 61 7.74 -16.95 -11.33
C ILE A 61 6.28 -17.40 -11.47
N ASP A 62 6.04 -18.69 -11.23
CA ASP A 62 4.75 -19.36 -11.41
C ASP A 62 4.12 -19.86 -10.10
N SER A 63 4.86 -19.86 -8.99
CA SER A 63 4.38 -20.30 -7.69
C SER A 63 4.71 -19.31 -6.56
N VAL A 64 3.99 -19.40 -5.45
CA VAL A 64 4.27 -18.57 -4.26
C VAL A 64 5.66 -18.90 -3.70
N GLY A 65 6.06 -20.17 -3.71
CA GLY A 65 7.36 -20.62 -3.24
C GLY A 65 8.52 -20.05 -4.07
N THR A 66 8.41 -20.05 -5.40
CA THR A 66 9.41 -19.43 -6.29
C THR A 66 9.45 -17.92 -6.11
N ALA A 67 8.29 -17.27 -5.92
CA ALA A 67 8.23 -15.84 -5.65
C ALA A 67 8.91 -15.47 -4.32
N ASP A 68 8.71 -16.25 -3.26
CA ASP A 68 9.33 -16.03 -1.96
C ASP A 68 10.84 -16.28 -2.00
N ALA A 69 11.29 -17.33 -2.70
CA ALA A 69 12.70 -17.59 -2.93
C ALA A 69 13.37 -16.45 -3.72
N ALA A 70 12.74 -15.96 -4.79
CA ALA A 70 13.23 -14.83 -5.57
C ALA A 70 13.35 -13.55 -4.73
N LEU A 71 12.36 -13.24 -3.89
CA LEU A 71 12.41 -12.08 -2.99
C LEU A 71 13.51 -12.22 -1.93
N ALA A 72 13.69 -13.42 -1.36
CA ALA A 72 14.76 -13.68 -0.42
C ALA A 72 16.14 -13.50 -1.08
N ASP A 73 16.32 -14.03 -2.29
CA ASP A 73 17.56 -13.87 -3.05
C ASP A 73 17.86 -12.40 -3.37
N VAL A 74 16.86 -11.66 -3.86
CA VAL A 74 16.98 -10.23 -4.14
C VAL A 74 17.32 -9.43 -2.87
N SER A 75 16.71 -9.78 -1.72
CA SER A 75 17.01 -9.10 -0.46
C SER A 75 18.45 -9.30 0.02
N ARG A 76 19.01 -10.51 -0.16
CA ARG A 76 20.41 -10.81 0.17
C ARG A 76 21.34 -10.04 -0.75
N GLU A 77 21.07 -10.07 -2.05
CA GLU A 77 21.89 -9.37 -3.04
C GLU A 77 21.86 -7.86 -2.83
N ARG A 78 20.68 -7.30 -2.51
CA ARG A 78 20.56 -5.89 -2.16
C ARG A 78 21.41 -5.52 -0.95
N ALA A 79 21.42 -6.34 0.09
CA ALA A 79 22.28 -6.11 1.25
C ALA A 79 23.77 -6.13 0.89
N LEU A 80 24.19 -7.03 0.00
CA LEU A 80 25.56 -7.08 -0.51
C LEU A 80 25.92 -5.82 -1.30
N VAL A 81 25.05 -5.37 -2.21
CA VAL A 81 25.23 -4.14 -2.99
C VAL A 81 25.40 -2.92 -2.07
N GLU A 82 24.57 -2.80 -1.04
CA GLU A 82 24.67 -1.70 -0.08
C GLU A 82 25.95 -1.77 0.76
N ALA A 83 26.34 -2.98 1.21
CA ALA A 83 27.56 -3.17 1.99
C ALA A 83 28.81 -2.83 1.17
N GLU A 84 28.84 -3.19 -0.12
CA GLU A 84 29.94 -2.83 -1.01
C GLU A 84 29.95 -1.34 -1.33
N HIS A 85 28.78 -0.72 -1.54
CA HIS A 85 28.72 0.73 -1.70
C HIS A 85 29.27 1.47 -0.48
N ALA A 86 28.94 1.04 0.74
CA ALA A 86 29.48 1.63 1.96
C ALA A 86 31.01 1.46 2.07
N ARG A 87 31.55 0.30 1.65
CA ARG A 87 33.01 0.08 1.56
C ARG A 87 33.65 0.99 0.52
N ASP A 88 33.03 1.14 -0.64
CA ASP A 88 33.50 2.01 -1.72
C ASP A 88 33.54 3.49 -1.27
N GLU A 89 32.53 3.96 -0.55
CA GLU A 89 32.49 5.31 0.00
C GLU A 89 33.66 5.56 0.98
N GLN A 90 33.92 4.61 1.89
CA GLN A 90 35.06 4.68 2.80
C GLN A 90 36.40 4.66 2.04
N ALA A 91 36.50 3.81 1.01
CA ALA A 91 37.69 3.72 0.17
C ALA A 91 37.87 4.93 -0.76
N CYS A 92 36.85 5.77 -0.94
CA CYS A 92 36.92 7.02 -1.68
C CYS A 92 37.37 8.21 -0.82
N ALA A 93 37.23 8.13 0.51
CA ALA A 93 37.63 9.19 1.43
C ALA A 93 39.11 9.65 1.30
N PRO A 94 40.12 8.78 1.11
CA PRO A 94 41.50 9.22 0.95
C PRO A 94 41.86 9.70 -0.46
N ALA A 95 40.93 9.65 -1.42
CA ALA A 95 41.22 10.00 -2.81
C ALA A 95 41.21 11.52 -3.03
N PHE A 96 42.20 12.02 -3.78
CA PHE A 96 42.27 13.45 -4.16
C PHE A 96 41.01 13.93 -4.91
N PHE A 97 40.38 13.04 -5.70
CA PHE A 97 39.11 13.30 -6.39
C PHE A 97 37.96 12.49 -5.77
N MET A 98 37.69 12.68 -4.48
CA MET A 98 36.62 11.99 -3.75
C MET A 98 35.27 12.06 -4.47
N THR A 99 34.86 13.23 -4.97
CA THR A 99 33.56 13.41 -5.66
C THR A 99 33.39 12.45 -6.83
N ARG A 100 34.37 12.40 -7.74
CA ARG A 100 34.35 11.49 -8.90
C ARG A 100 34.34 10.02 -8.48
N CYS A 101 35.09 9.69 -7.42
CA CYS A 101 35.15 8.34 -6.87
C CYS A 101 33.78 7.90 -6.33
N VAL A 102 33.15 8.74 -5.51
CA VAL A 102 31.83 8.50 -4.92
C VAL A 102 30.75 8.42 -6.01
N ASP A 103 30.78 9.29 -7.01
CA ASP A 103 29.83 9.25 -8.12
C ASP A 103 29.96 7.96 -8.92
N SER A 104 31.19 7.50 -9.18
CA SER A 104 31.42 6.21 -9.82
C SER A 104 30.86 5.04 -8.99
N ALA A 105 31.01 5.09 -7.66
CA ALA A 105 30.43 4.09 -6.75
C ALA A 105 28.89 4.11 -6.74
N LYS A 106 28.28 5.30 -6.80
CA LYS A 106 26.83 5.46 -6.92
C LYS A 106 26.30 4.90 -8.22
N GLU A 107 26.97 5.15 -9.35
CA GLU A 107 26.55 4.61 -10.64
C GLU A 107 26.63 3.08 -10.67
N ARG A 108 27.68 2.47 -10.09
CA ARG A 108 27.75 1.01 -9.92
C ARG A 108 26.58 0.47 -9.09
N ARG A 109 26.30 1.10 -7.94
CA ARG A 109 25.15 0.75 -7.10
C ARG A 109 23.84 0.86 -7.86
N ARG A 110 23.62 1.95 -8.60
CA ARG A 110 22.42 2.16 -9.43
C ARG A 110 22.27 1.06 -10.47
N ALA A 111 23.34 0.72 -11.19
CA ALA A 111 23.34 -0.33 -12.21
C ALA A 111 23.01 -1.71 -11.61
N ALA A 112 23.62 -2.07 -10.47
CA ALA A 112 23.34 -3.33 -9.79
C ALA A 112 21.88 -3.40 -9.31
N LEU A 113 21.38 -2.36 -8.62
CA LEU A 113 19.99 -2.33 -8.16
C LEU A 113 18.98 -2.32 -9.31
N ALA A 114 19.32 -1.71 -10.46
CA ALA A 114 18.47 -1.74 -11.65
C ALA A 114 18.29 -3.14 -12.21
N ARG A 115 19.29 -4.03 -12.10
CA ARG A 115 19.20 -5.43 -12.51
C ARG A 115 18.32 -6.27 -11.58
N LEU A 116 18.28 -5.94 -10.28
CA LEU A 116 17.47 -6.67 -9.29
C LEU A 116 15.98 -6.30 -9.32
N ARG A 117 15.67 -5.06 -9.72
CA ARG A 117 14.31 -4.50 -9.68
C ARG A 117 13.26 -5.28 -10.49
N PRO A 118 13.54 -5.76 -11.72
CA PRO A 118 12.57 -6.54 -12.49
C PRO A 118 12.12 -7.82 -11.77
N ILE A 119 13.07 -8.56 -11.17
CA ILE A 119 12.79 -9.78 -10.40
C ILE A 119 11.90 -9.46 -9.20
N GLU A 120 12.22 -8.39 -8.47
CA GLU A 120 11.41 -7.92 -7.33
C GLU A 120 9.98 -7.54 -7.75
N ILE A 121 9.83 -6.85 -8.88
CA ILE A 121 8.52 -6.44 -9.40
C ILE A 121 7.70 -7.67 -9.80
N GLU A 122 8.30 -8.60 -10.53
CA GLU A 122 7.62 -9.81 -10.98
C GLU A 122 7.14 -10.68 -9.81
N ALA A 123 8.02 -10.93 -8.83
CA ALA A 123 7.69 -11.72 -7.66
C ALA A 123 6.54 -11.07 -6.84
N ASN A 124 6.61 -9.76 -6.63
CA ASN A 124 5.54 -9.03 -5.95
C ASN A 124 4.24 -8.99 -6.76
N ALA A 125 4.32 -8.87 -8.08
CA ALA A 125 3.16 -8.90 -8.96
C ALA A 125 2.48 -10.28 -8.92
N PHE A 126 3.25 -11.36 -8.91
CA PHE A 126 2.72 -12.71 -8.70
C PHE A 126 1.98 -12.82 -7.36
N LYS A 127 2.63 -12.45 -6.24
CA LYS A 127 2.01 -12.52 -4.91
C LYS A 127 0.75 -11.67 -4.77
N ARG A 128 0.69 -10.52 -5.45
CA ARG A 128 -0.52 -9.68 -5.48
C ARG A 128 -1.65 -10.38 -6.23
N ARG A 129 -1.36 -10.98 -7.38
CA ARG A 129 -2.33 -11.74 -8.17
C ARG A 129 -2.84 -12.95 -7.40
N ASP A 130 -1.93 -13.72 -6.81
CA ASP A 130 -2.25 -14.90 -6.01
C ASP A 130 -3.16 -14.56 -4.81
N ARG A 131 -2.84 -13.51 -4.04
CA ARG A 131 -3.71 -13.04 -2.95
C ARG A 131 -5.10 -12.63 -3.40
N VAL A 132 -5.23 -12.06 -4.59
CA VAL A 132 -6.53 -11.70 -5.17
C VAL A 132 -7.31 -12.97 -5.51
N VAL A 133 -6.67 -13.93 -6.17
CA VAL A 133 -7.29 -15.23 -6.50
C VAL A 133 -7.75 -15.95 -5.23
N GLU A 134 -6.91 -16.02 -4.20
CA GLU A 134 -7.26 -16.65 -2.92
C GLU A 134 -8.44 -15.95 -2.23
N ARG A 135 -8.44 -14.61 -2.23
CA ARG A 135 -9.58 -13.86 -1.68
C ARG A 135 -10.87 -14.13 -2.46
N ASP A 136 -10.78 -14.14 -3.79
CA ASP A 136 -11.95 -14.33 -4.64
C ASP A 136 -12.51 -15.75 -4.48
N ARG A 137 -11.64 -16.78 -4.37
CA ARG A 137 -12.01 -18.14 -3.96
C ARG A 137 -12.75 -18.16 -2.62
N LEU A 138 -12.21 -17.51 -1.59
CA LEU A 138 -12.84 -17.44 -0.28
C LEU A 138 -14.18 -16.69 -0.30
N LEU A 139 -14.36 -15.71 -1.17
CA LEU A 139 -15.63 -15.00 -1.35
C LEU A 139 -16.66 -15.88 -2.05
N ASP A 140 -16.23 -16.63 -3.07
CA ASP A 140 -17.08 -17.58 -3.79
C ASP A 140 -17.54 -18.71 -2.87
N GLU A 141 -16.63 -19.30 -2.07
CA GLU A 141 -16.98 -20.29 -1.05
C GLU A 141 -17.99 -19.76 -0.04
N LYS A 142 -17.82 -18.52 0.42
CA LYS A 142 -18.78 -17.87 1.33
C LYS A 142 -20.13 -17.62 0.66
N ARG A 143 -20.14 -17.26 -0.63
CA ARG A 143 -21.38 -17.06 -1.40
C ARG A 143 -22.14 -18.37 -1.53
N LEU A 144 -21.46 -19.45 -1.89
CA LEU A 144 -22.05 -20.79 -2.01
C LEU A 144 -22.64 -21.27 -0.66
N LYS A 145 -21.88 -21.15 0.44
CA LYS A 145 -22.36 -21.49 1.78
C LYS A 145 -23.58 -20.65 2.18
N ALA A 146 -23.55 -19.35 1.90
CA ALA A 146 -24.68 -18.46 2.18
C ALA A 146 -25.91 -18.70 1.28
N GLU A 147 -25.75 -19.33 0.12
CA GLU A 147 -26.87 -19.76 -0.73
C GLU A 147 -27.48 -21.07 -0.23
N GLU A 148 -26.63 -22.01 0.19
CA GLU A 148 -27.04 -23.28 0.80
C GLU A 148 -27.82 -23.03 2.11
N GLU A 149 -27.30 -22.17 2.99
CA GLU A 149 -27.91 -21.84 4.28
C GLU A 149 -29.08 -20.83 4.18
N ALA A 150 -29.30 -20.19 3.02
CA ALA A 150 -30.37 -19.21 2.88
C ALA A 150 -31.74 -19.86 2.94
N THR A 151 -32.54 -19.46 3.94
CA THR A 151 -33.98 -19.75 4.01
C THR A 151 -34.73 -19.15 2.80
N PRO A 152 -35.89 -19.71 2.41
CA PRO A 152 -36.64 -19.28 1.24
C PRO A 152 -37.01 -17.78 1.27
N GLU A 153 -37.24 -17.20 2.45
CA GLU A 153 -37.48 -15.75 2.62
C GLU A 153 -36.24 -14.90 2.28
N GLN A 154 -35.04 -15.34 2.65
CA GLN A 154 -33.78 -14.66 2.33
C GLN A 154 -33.43 -14.76 0.85
N ARG A 155 -33.80 -15.87 0.20
CA ARG A 155 -33.69 -16.04 -1.26
C ARG A 155 -34.65 -15.07 -1.98
N ALA A 156 -35.89 -14.92 -1.49
CA ALA A 156 -36.86 -13.97 -2.05
C ALA A 156 -36.44 -12.49 -1.88
N LEU A 157 -35.77 -12.13 -0.78
CA LEU A 157 -35.22 -10.79 -0.55
C LEU A 157 -34.01 -10.47 -1.44
N LYS A 158 -33.16 -11.45 -1.76
CA LYS A 158 -32.02 -11.27 -2.69
C LYS A 158 -32.48 -11.00 -4.13
N VAL A 159 -33.53 -11.68 -4.60
CA VAL A 159 -34.13 -11.47 -5.93
C VAL A 159 -34.80 -10.09 -6.05
N ARG A 160 -35.29 -9.54 -4.94
CA ARG A 160 -36.00 -8.25 -4.90
C ARG A 160 -35.11 -7.02 -4.82
N LYS A 161 -33.80 -7.17 -4.63
CA LYS A 161 -32.89 -6.02 -4.58
C LYS A 161 -32.63 -5.57 -6.02
N PRO A 162 -33.15 -4.40 -6.46
CA PRO A 162 -32.92 -3.95 -7.82
C PRO A 162 -31.42 -3.75 -8.01
N GLU A 163 -30.87 -4.41 -9.03
CA GLU A 163 -29.59 -4.00 -9.61
C GLU A 163 -29.70 -2.51 -9.91
N ARG A 164 -28.78 -1.73 -9.31
CA ARG A 164 -28.69 -0.32 -9.67
C ARG A 164 -28.40 -0.31 -11.17
N PRO A 165 -29.13 0.47 -11.97
CA PRO A 165 -28.79 0.59 -13.39
C PRO A 165 -27.33 0.97 -13.47
N ASP A 166 -26.54 0.13 -14.12
CA ASP A 166 -25.17 0.43 -14.49
C ASP A 166 -25.21 1.76 -15.22
N ALA A 167 -24.73 2.81 -14.54
CA ALA A 167 -24.53 4.09 -15.17
C ALA A 167 -23.47 3.83 -16.23
N ASP A 168 -23.95 3.75 -17.47
CA ASP A 168 -23.23 3.78 -18.72
C ASP A 168 -22.04 4.74 -18.60
N ARG A 169 -20.89 4.19 -18.24
CA ARG A 169 -19.60 4.85 -18.44
C ARG A 169 -19.20 4.46 -19.84
N THR A 170 -19.84 5.08 -20.83
CA THR A 170 -19.20 5.28 -22.12
C THR A 170 -17.82 5.85 -21.84
N VAL A 171 -16.80 5.04 -22.07
CA VAL A 171 -15.44 5.50 -22.23
C VAL A 171 -15.48 6.37 -23.48
N VAL A 172 -15.73 7.66 -23.30
CA VAL A 172 -15.37 8.65 -24.32
C VAL A 172 -13.86 8.64 -24.35
N GLU A 173 -13.31 7.98 -25.37
CA GLU A 173 -11.92 8.13 -25.76
C GLU A 173 -11.62 9.62 -25.86
N GLY A 174 -10.75 10.10 -24.96
CA GLY A 174 -10.36 11.50 -24.93
C GLY A 174 -9.56 11.87 -26.16
N ALA A 175 -10.22 12.46 -27.15
CA ALA A 175 -9.60 13.50 -27.95
C ALA A 175 -9.27 14.66 -26.99
N GLY A 176 -7.99 14.83 -26.68
CA GLY A 176 -7.52 15.92 -25.82
C GLY A 176 -7.75 17.26 -26.50
N PRO A 177 -8.27 18.29 -25.80
CA PRO A 177 -8.20 19.65 -26.30
C PRO A 177 -6.81 20.23 -26.02
N ASP A 178 -6.23 20.73 -27.11
CA ASP A 178 -4.98 21.43 -27.20
C ASP A 178 -4.77 22.51 -26.13
N ALA A 179 -3.50 22.66 -25.80
CA ALA A 179 -2.98 23.78 -25.04
C ALA A 179 -3.33 25.10 -25.72
N THR A 180 -4.15 25.93 -25.07
CA THR A 180 -3.96 27.39 -24.91
C THR A 180 -5.21 28.03 -24.29
N ALA A 181 -5.24 28.15 -22.96
CA ALA A 181 -6.05 29.15 -22.28
C ALA A 181 -5.45 29.44 -20.90
N LEU A 182 -4.45 30.31 -20.90
CA LEU A 182 -3.92 30.95 -19.71
C LEU A 182 -4.99 31.87 -19.07
N LYS A 183 -4.97 31.90 -17.73
CA LYS A 183 -5.49 32.90 -16.78
C LYS A 183 -6.88 32.63 -16.16
N ALA A 184 -6.86 32.12 -14.92
CA ALA A 184 -7.20 32.93 -13.74
C ALA A 184 -6.85 32.16 -12.46
N ALA A 185 -5.97 32.75 -11.65
CA ALA A 185 -5.44 32.18 -10.42
C ALA A 185 -6.48 32.18 -9.29
N LYS A 186 -6.63 31.02 -8.64
CA LYS A 186 -7.01 30.88 -7.23
C LYS A 186 -5.99 29.92 -6.59
N PRO A 187 -5.34 30.26 -5.47
CA PRO A 187 -4.41 29.33 -4.84
C PRO A 187 -5.20 28.15 -4.26
N ALA A 188 -5.09 27.00 -4.88
CA ALA A 188 -5.58 25.75 -4.33
C ALA A 188 -4.74 25.39 -3.09
N PRO A 189 -5.36 24.95 -1.97
CA PRO A 189 -4.59 24.44 -0.84
C PRO A 189 -3.79 23.21 -1.31
N SER A 190 -2.55 23.12 -0.85
CA SER A 190 -1.62 22.04 -1.14
C SER A 190 -2.24 20.67 -0.82
N ASN A 191 -2.83 20.05 -1.84
CA ASN A 191 -3.18 18.64 -1.82
C ASN A 191 -1.90 17.82 -1.95
N VAL A 192 -1.10 17.81 -0.89
CA VAL A 192 -0.23 16.67 -0.62
C VAL A 192 -1.16 15.49 -0.41
N ARG A 193 -1.42 14.74 -1.49
CA ARG A 193 -2.04 13.42 -1.44
C ARG A 193 -1.16 12.58 -0.52
N LYS A 194 -1.54 12.48 0.76
CA LYS A 194 -1.00 11.47 1.66
C LYS A 194 -1.22 10.13 0.97
N PRO A 195 -0.18 9.30 0.77
CA PRO A 195 -0.40 7.95 0.26
C PRO A 195 -1.39 7.25 1.19
N HIS A 196 -2.42 6.63 0.62
CA HIS A 196 -3.25 5.68 1.34
C HIS A 196 -2.36 4.50 1.73
N VAL A 197 -1.69 4.62 2.89
CA VAL A 197 -1.08 3.49 3.56
C VAL A 197 -2.25 2.59 3.92
N ALA A 198 -2.39 1.50 3.17
CA ALA A 198 -3.25 0.39 3.54
C ALA A 198 -2.88 0.00 4.97
N LYS A 199 -3.74 0.33 5.93
CA LYS A 199 -3.58 -0.15 7.30
C LYS A 199 -3.56 -1.68 7.21
N PRO A 200 -2.55 -2.37 7.76
CA PRO A 200 -2.61 -3.82 7.86
C PRO A 200 -3.90 -4.18 8.58
N SER A 201 -4.65 -5.13 8.04
CA SER A 201 -5.83 -5.71 8.68
C SER A 201 -5.38 -6.36 9.99
N THR A 202 -5.41 -5.61 11.08
CA THR A 202 -5.18 -6.11 12.43
C THR A 202 -6.34 -7.04 12.79
N PRO A 203 -6.12 -8.35 13.02
CA PRO A 203 -7.17 -9.31 13.38
C PRO A 203 -7.52 -9.22 14.88
N SER A 204 -7.68 -8.01 15.40
CA SER A 204 -8.34 -7.73 16.67
C SER A 204 -8.72 -6.26 16.68
N ILE A 205 -9.91 -5.93 16.18
CA ILE A 205 -10.50 -4.64 16.55
C ILE A 205 -10.80 -4.79 18.04
N ASP A 206 -10.01 -4.16 18.90
CA ASP A 206 -10.23 -4.15 20.35
C ASP A 206 -11.71 -3.89 20.63
N ALA A 207 -12.31 -4.60 21.59
CA ALA A 207 -13.74 -4.46 21.90
C ALA A 207 -14.15 -2.99 22.12
N ALA A 208 -13.23 -2.17 22.64
CA ALA A 208 -13.40 -0.72 22.78
C ALA A 208 -13.55 0.03 21.43
N THR A 209 -12.79 -0.37 20.41
CA THR A 209 -12.88 0.22 19.06
C THR A 209 -14.17 -0.22 18.37
N GLN A 210 -14.62 -1.46 18.55
CA GLN A 210 -15.93 -1.91 18.04
C GLN A 210 -17.07 -1.14 18.69
N ALA A 211 -17.06 -0.98 20.02
CA ALA A 211 -18.06 -0.22 20.75
C ALA A 211 -18.11 1.25 20.31
N ARG A 212 -16.96 1.91 20.09
CA ARG A 212 -16.89 3.29 19.57
C ARG A 212 -17.47 3.39 18.15
N ASN A 213 -17.18 2.42 17.29
CA ASN A 213 -17.70 2.39 15.93
C ASN A 213 -19.23 2.20 15.92
N MET A 214 -19.75 1.26 16.72
CA MET A 214 -21.20 1.03 16.89
C MET A 214 -21.90 2.28 17.42
N ALA A 215 -21.39 2.88 18.49
CA ALA A 215 -21.95 4.12 19.04
C ALA A 215 -21.90 5.30 18.05
N SER A 216 -20.89 5.37 17.19
CA SER A 216 -20.82 6.39 16.14
C SER A 216 -21.82 6.13 15.01
N PHE A 217 -22.10 4.86 14.71
CA PHE A 217 -23.09 4.45 13.71
C PHE A 217 -24.50 4.76 14.19
N ASP A 218 -24.84 4.38 15.42
CA ASP A 218 -26.16 4.61 16.01
C ASP A 218 -26.48 6.11 16.10
N ARG A 219 -25.49 6.93 16.46
CA ARG A 219 -25.63 8.40 16.47
C ARG A 219 -25.94 8.95 15.09
N LYS A 220 -25.22 8.49 14.05
CA LYS A 220 -25.46 8.91 12.67
C LYS A 220 -26.81 8.43 12.15
N ALA A 221 -27.25 7.24 12.54
CA ALA A 221 -28.57 6.71 12.21
C ALA A 221 -29.67 7.58 12.83
N ALA A 222 -29.54 7.90 14.12
CA ALA A 222 -30.48 8.79 14.82
C ALA A 222 -30.51 10.20 14.20
N GLU A 223 -29.35 10.78 13.89
CA GLU A 223 -29.25 12.09 13.24
C GLU A 223 -29.86 12.08 11.84
N SER A 224 -29.65 11.01 11.06
CA SER A 224 -30.26 10.87 9.74
C SER A 224 -31.79 10.78 9.83
N LEU A 225 -32.33 10.05 10.81
CA LEU A 225 -33.78 9.97 11.04
C LEU A 225 -34.36 11.33 11.46
N GLN A 226 -33.65 12.09 12.28
CA GLN A 226 -34.05 13.46 12.65
C GLN A 226 -34.07 14.38 11.43
N ARG A 227 -32.99 14.38 10.62
CA ARG A 227 -32.93 15.18 9.39
C ARG A 227 -34.03 14.81 8.40
N GLN A 228 -34.36 13.53 8.26
CA GLN A 228 -35.46 13.10 7.41
C GLN A 228 -36.82 13.63 7.90
N LYS A 229 -37.06 13.60 9.22
CA LYS A 229 -38.27 14.19 9.82
C LYS A 229 -38.34 15.70 9.61
N GLU A 230 -37.23 16.41 9.81
CA GLU A 230 -37.15 17.86 9.58
C GLU A 230 -37.40 18.22 8.12
N VAL A 231 -36.80 17.49 7.18
CA VAL A 231 -37.01 17.71 5.74
C VAL A 231 -38.46 17.43 5.35
N ALA A 232 -39.07 16.36 5.87
CA ALA A 232 -40.48 16.07 5.63
C ALA A 232 -41.40 17.17 6.20
N ALA A 233 -41.11 17.66 7.40
CA ALA A 233 -41.86 18.75 8.02
C ALA A 233 -41.74 20.07 7.24
N LYS A 234 -40.51 20.46 6.86
CA LYS A 234 -40.26 21.66 6.04
C LYS A 234 -40.92 21.56 4.67
N LYS A 235 -40.91 20.38 4.05
CA LYS A 235 -41.60 20.17 2.77
C LYS A 235 -43.11 20.36 2.92
N ALA A 236 -43.71 19.78 3.96
CA ALA A 236 -45.14 19.94 4.24
C ALA A 236 -45.53 21.40 4.57
N GLU A 237 -44.69 22.12 5.30
CA GLU A 237 -44.90 23.56 5.59
C GLU A 237 -44.79 24.40 4.32
N ASN A 238 -43.74 24.17 3.52
CA ASN A 238 -43.55 24.86 2.25
C ASN A 238 -44.74 24.62 1.32
N GLU A 239 -45.20 23.38 1.15
CA GLU A 239 -46.38 23.04 0.34
C GLU A 239 -47.64 23.76 0.84
N ARG A 240 -47.88 23.82 2.16
CA ARG A 240 -49.00 24.59 2.73
C ARG A 240 -48.87 26.09 2.45
N SER A 241 -47.66 26.65 2.54
CA SER A 241 -47.42 28.06 2.24
C SER A 241 -47.60 28.39 0.76
N HIS A 242 -47.16 27.50 -0.12
CA HIS A 242 -47.32 27.63 -1.58
C HIS A 242 -48.80 27.50 -1.96
N ALA A 243 -49.55 26.57 -1.37
CA ALA A 243 -50.98 26.43 -1.58
C ALA A 243 -51.77 27.67 -1.13
N LYS A 244 -51.44 28.26 0.03
CA LYS A 244 -52.05 29.52 0.49
C LYS A 244 -51.76 30.68 -0.46
N LYS A 245 -50.49 30.87 -0.86
CA LYS A 245 -50.10 31.91 -1.81
C LYS A 245 -50.77 31.74 -3.19
N GLN A 246 -50.89 30.50 -3.66
CA GLN A 246 -51.60 30.19 -4.91
C GLN A 246 -53.10 30.48 -4.79
N ALA A 247 -53.75 30.13 -3.67
CA ALA A 247 -55.15 30.45 -3.43
C ALA A 247 -55.39 31.98 -3.35
N GLU A 248 -54.52 32.73 -2.67
CA GLU A 248 -54.59 34.20 -2.63
C GLU A 248 -54.37 34.84 -4.00
N HIS A 249 -53.43 34.33 -4.79
CA HIS A 249 -53.19 34.80 -6.15
C HIS A 249 -54.38 34.51 -7.06
N ASN A 250 -54.94 33.30 -7.00
CA ASN A 250 -56.10 32.92 -7.78
C ASN A 250 -57.35 33.72 -7.37
N ALA A 251 -57.55 33.98 -6.07
CA ALA A 251 -58.65 34.81 -5.58
C ALA A 251 -58.51 36.28 -6.04
N LYS A 252 -57.30 36.84 -6.06
CA LYS A 252 -57.03 38.18 -6.61
C LYS A 252 -57.30 38.23 -8.13
N GLN A 253 -56.82 37.23 -8.87
CA GLN A 253 -57.09 37.13 -10.31
C GLN A 253 -58.58 36.96 -10.62
N GLN A 254 -59.32 36.22 -9.79
CA GLN A 254 -60.77 36.08 -9.93
C GLN A 254 -61.49 37.40 -9.60
N ALA A 255 -61.10 38.11 -8.55
CA ALA A 255 -61.66 39.41 -8.20
C ALA A 255 -61.36 40.48 -9.27
N GLU A 256 -60.17 40.48 -9.87
CA GLU A 256 -59.81 41.36 -10.98
C GLU A 256 -60.58 41.01 -12.26
N ALA A 257 -60.76 39.72 -12.56
CA ALA A 257 -61.57 39.26 -13.69
C ALA A 257 -63.07 39.55 -13.51
N GLU A 258 -63.59 39.49 -12.29
CA GLU A 258 -64.98 39.83 -11.96
C GLU A 258 -65.22 41.34 -11.98
N ALA A 259 -64.27 42.14 -11.47
CA ALA A 259 -64.30 43.60 -11.59
C ALA A 259 -64.22 44.09 -13.05
N ALA A 260 -63.52 43.35 -13.93
CA ALA A 260 -63.49 43.61 -15.36
C ALA A 260 -64.78 43.17 -16.10
N ARG A 261 -65.64 42.36 -15.48
CA ARG A 261 -66.86 41.79 -16.10
C ARG A 261 -68.16 42.48 -15.66
N ALA A 262 -68.12 43.39 -14.69
CA ALA A 262 -69.29 44.17 -14.28
C ALA A 262 -69.67 45.21 -15.35
N PRO A 263 -70.89 45.17 -15.95
CA PRO A 263 -71.32 46.11 -16.97
C PRO A 263 -71.57 47.51 -16.37
N ARG A 264 -71.21 48.56 -17.12
CA ARG A 264 -71.62 49.95 -16.88
C ARG A 264 -73.08 50.17 -17.26
#